data_AF-A0A2H9MW27-F1
#
_entry.id   AF-A0A2H9MW27-F1
#
_cell.length_a   1.000
_cell.length_b   1.000
_cell.length_c   1.000
_cell.angle_alpha   90.00
_cell.angle_beta   90.00
_cell.angle_gamma   90.00
#
_symmetry.space_group_name_H-M   'P 1'
#
loop_
_entity.id
_entity.type
_entity.pdbx_description
1 polymer ?
#
loop_
_entity_poly.entity_id
_entity_poly.type
_entity_poly.pdbx_seq_one_letter_code
_entity_poly.pdbx_strand_id
1 'polypeptide(L)' 'MGNRIKVGLVGIGNCFAGLIQGIEYYRQNPSQEVTGIIHDKLAGYGIHDIDFVCGFDVG' A
#
# COMPACT_ATOMS: atom_id res chain seq x y z
N MET A 1 -2.90 -19.29 1.78
CA MET A 1 -2.68 -17.93 2.31
C MET A 1 -1.37 -17.43 1.72
N GLY A 2 -1.44 -16.60 0.68
CA GLY A 2 -0.24 -16.07 0.02
C GLY A 2 0.57 -15.20 0.98
N ASN A 3 1.90 -15.26 0.90
CA ASN A 3 2.82 -14.44 1.68
C ASN A 3 2.59 -12.95 1.36
N ARG A 4 1.71 -12.25 2.11
CA ARG A 4 1.61 -10.79 2.01
C ARG A 4 2.83 -10.13 2.65
N ILE A 5 3.22 -8.96 2.14
CA ILE A 5 4.33 -8.18 2.66
C ILE A 5 3.84 -7.44 3.90
N LYS A 6 4.35 -7.83 5.07
CA LYS A 6 4.08 -7.14 6.33
C LYS A 6 4.95 -5.88 6.40
N VAL A 7 4.31 -4.72 6.45
CA VAL A 7 4.97 -3.42 6.49
C VAL A 7 4.75 -2.76 7.84
N GLY A 8 5.84 -2.36 8.49
CA GLY A 8 5.82 -1.48 9.66
C GLY A 8 6.09 -0.04 9.24
N LEU A 9 5.43 0.90 9.93
CA LEU A 9 5.49 2.33 9.63
C LEU A 9 6.24 3.08 10.74
N VAL A 10 7.08 4.03 10.36
CA VAL A 10 7.75 4.96 11.28
C VAL A 10 7.59 6.37 10.73
N GLY A 11 6.85 7.20 11.44
CA GLY A 11 6.38 8.49 10.92
C GLY A 11 5.06 8.36 10.17
N ILE A 12 3.97 8.71 10.84
CA ILE A 12 2.60 8.71 10.34
C ILE A 12 2.23 10.15 9.95
N GLY A 13 2.59 10.52 8.73
CA GLY A 13 2.31 11.83 8.15
C GLY A 13 1.72 11.75 6.74
N ASN A 14 1.72 12.90 6.05
CA ASN A 14 1.13 13.03 4.71
C ASN A 14 1.68 12.04 3.68
N CYS A 15 2.95 11.66 3.79
CA CYS A 15 3.55 10.65 2.91
C CYS A 15 2.84 9.29 3.04
N PHE A 16 2.58 8.85 4.28
CA PHE A 16 1.82 7.62 4.51
C PHE A 16 0.35 7.80 4.10
N ALA A 17 -0.26 8.96 4.42
CA ALA A 17 -1.65 9.24 4.07
C ALA A 17 -1.90 9.08 2.56
N GLY A 18 -1.05 9.66 1.71
CA GLY A 18 -1.16 9.51 0.25
C GLY A 18 -1.01 8.06 -0.22
N LEU A 19 -0.08 7.30 0.39
CA LEU A 19 0.15 5.89 0.06
C LEU A 19 -1.08 5.02 0.40
N ILE A 20 -1.58 5.10 1.64
CA ILE A 20 -2.69 4.25 2.08
C ILE A 20 -3.98 4.60 1.37
N GLN A 21 -4.25 5.90 1.14
CA GLN A 21 -5.42 6.34 0.40
C GLN A 21 -5.40 5.85 -1.04
N GLY A 22 -4.24 5.91 -1.71
CA GLY A 22 -4.08 5.38 -3.07
C GLY A 22 -4.33 3.88 -3.14
N ILE A 23 -3.73 3.10 -2.22
CA ILE A 23 -3.92 1.64 -2.16
C ILE A 23 -5.40 1.29 -1.93
N GLU A 24 -6.05 1.94 -0.96
CA GLU A 24 -7.45 1.68 -0.65
C GLU A 24 -8.40 2.14 -1.76
N TYR A 25 -8.09 3.24 -2.45
CA TYR A 25 -8.84 3.69 -3.63
C TYR A 25 -8.87 2.60 -4.71
N TYR A 26 -7.71 2.04 -5.09
CA TYR A 26 -7.66 0.98 -6.09
C TYR A 26 -8.26 -0.34 -5.59
N ARG A 27 -8.19 -0.61 -4.28
CA ARG A 27 -8.86 -1.77 -3.67
C ARG A 27 -10.37 -1.70 -3.81
N GLN A 28 -10.95 -0.51 -3.64
CA GLN A 28 -12.39 -0.27 -3.75
C GLN A 28 -12.87 -0.14 -5.21
N ASN A 29 -11.95 0.15 -6.14
CA ASN A 29 -12.25 0.38 -7.56
C ASN A 29 -11.45 -0.59 -8.45
N PRO A 30 -11.70 -1.91 -8.41
CA PRO A 30 -10.88 -2.92 -9.10
C PRO A 30 -10.97 -2.85 -10.63
N SER A 31 -11.98 -2.17 -11.18
CA SER A 31 -12.12 -1.93 -12.61
C SER A 31 -11.34 -0.71 -13.09
N GLN A 32 -10.80 0.11 -12.18
CA GLN A 32 -9.99 1.26 -12.56
C GLN A 32 -8.56 0.84 -12.85
N GLU A 33 -7.98 1.48 -13.85
CA GLU A 33 -6.58 1.31 -14.19
C GLU A 33 -5.71 1.94 -13.09
N VAL A 34 -4.75 1.16 -12.59
CA VAL A 34 -3.81 1.64 -11.58
C VAL A 34 -2.84 2.60 -12.23
N THR A 35 -2.96 3.89 -11.89
CA THR A 35 -2.12 4.96 -12.42
C THR A 35 -1.04 5.36 -11.43
N GLY A 36 0.16 5.68 -11.92
CA GLY A 36 1.28 6.18 -11.10
C GLY A 36 2.14 5.09 -10.46
N ILE A 37 1.89 3.82 -10.79
CA ILE A 37 2.76 2.70 -10.44
C ILE A 37 3.60 2.33 -11.66
N ILE A 38 4.91 2.13 -11.47
CA ILE A 38 5.85 1.82 -12.56
C ILE A 38 5.67 0.37 -13.05
N HIS A 39 5.37 -0.55 -12.12
CA HIS A 39 5.16 -1.98 -12.39
C HIS A 39 3.95 -2.50 -11.63
N ASP A 40 2.97 -3.08 -12.34
CA ASP A 40 1.77 -3.66 -11.73
C ASP A 40 2.11 -4.79 -10.74
N LYS A 41 3.18 -5.53 -11.02
CA LYS A 41 3.76 -6.53 -10.12
C LYS A 41 5.28 -6.40 -10.09
N LEU A 42 5.84 -6.39 -8.88
CA LEU A 42 7.28 -6.46 -8.64
C LEU A 42 7.59 -7.75 -7.90
N ALA A 43 8.42 -8.62 -8.48
CA ALA A 43 8.75 -9.93 -7.91
C ALA A 43 7.50 -10.78 -7.54
N GLY A 44 6.41 -10.61 -8.29
CA GLY A 44 5.14 -11.31 -8.06
C GLY A 44 4.18 -10.61 -7.09
N TYR A 45 4.59 -9.50 -6.47
CA TYR A 45 3.78 -8.71 -5.55
C TYR A 45 3.15 -7.50 -6.22
N GLY A 46 1.85 -7.32 -6.06
CA GLY A 46 1.14 -6.10 -6.44
C GLY A 46 0.86 -5.19 -5.24
N ILE A 47 0.25 -4.04 -5.51
CA ILE A 47 -0.12 -3.05 -4.48
C ILE A 47 -1.07 -3.62 -3.40
N HIS A 48 -1.85 -4.64 -3.73
CA HIS A 48 -2.82 -5.28 -2.82
C HIS A 48 -2.20 -6.32 -1.89
N ASP A 49 -0.94 -6.70 -2.13
CA ASP A 49 -0.19 -7.67 -1.32
C ASP A 49 0.51 -7.01 -0.13
N ILE A 50 0.40 -5.69 0.02
CA ILE A 50 0.91 -4.92 1.15
C ILE A 50 -0.07 -5.02 2.33
N ASP A 51 0.46 -5.35 3.51
CA ASP A 51 -0.28 -5.43 4.76
C ASP A 51 0.43 -4.59 5.83
N PHE A 52 -0.17 -3.46 6.22
CA PHE A 52 0.39 -2.58 7.23
C PHE A 52 0.06 -3.11 8.63
N VAL A 53 1.07 -3.58 9.37
CA VAL A 53 0.87 -4.36 10.60
C VAL A 53 1.19 -3.59 11.88
N CYS A 54 1.96 -2.51 11.80
CA CYS A 54 2.26 -1.64 12.93
C CYS A 54 2.65 -0.23 12.46
N GLY A 55 2.53 0.74 13.36
CA GLY A 55 2.95 2.12 13.11
C GLY A 55 3.40 2.81 14.39
N PHE A 56 4.42 3.66 14.26
CA PHE A 56 5.01 4.44 15.35
C PHE A 56 5.15 5.89 14.92
N ASP A 57 4.74 6.81 15.80
CA ASP A 57 4.89 8.25 15.63
C ASP A 57 5.22 8.91 16.98
N VAL A 58 5.65 10.17 16.95
CA VAL A 58 6.01 10.97 18.13
C VAL A 58 5.14 12.23 18.29
N GLY A 59 4.29 12.52 17.30
CA GLY A 59 3.40 13.68 17.23
C GLY A 59 2.15 13.56 18.08
#